data_AF-A0A4R1YZG0-F1
#
_entry.id   AF-A0A4R1YZG0-F1
#
_cell.length_a   1.000
_cell.length_b   1.000
_cell.length_c   1.000
_cell.angle_alpha   90.00
_cell.angle_beta   90.00
_cell.angle_gamma   90.00
#
_symmetry.space_group_name_H-M   'P 1'
#
loop_
_entity.id
_entity.type
_entity.pdbx_description
1 polymer ?
#
loop_
_entity_poly.entity_id
_entity_poly.type
_entity_poly.pdbx_seq_one_letter_code
_entity_poly.pdbx_strand_id
1 'polypeptide(L)'
;METHKAILTASYDLLLESGFETVTVEKIAERAKVSKATIYKWWPNKAAVVMDGFLFAAAARLPVPDTGVAFNDIVIHASNLVRFLTSPEGRIIKDLIGGGQFDAGMSEAILTRYIEPRRQEAGSLLARGVERGELNNKQDISLGIDMIYGPIFYRLLMTGGTLDDSYVKQLVTNVFEGIGSN
;
A
#
# COMPACT_ATOMS: atom_id res chain seq x y z
N MET A 1 20.85 -13.21 -6.68
CA MET A 1 19.55 -12.87 -7.29
C MET A 1 18.53 -13.99 -7.08
N GLU A 2 18.89 -15.25 -7.34
CA GLU A 2 18.00 -16.40 -7.08
C GLU A 2 17.65 -16.60 -5.60
N THR A 3 18.61 -16.49 -4.68
CA THR A 3 18.36 -16.65 -3.23
C THR A 3 17.37 -15.63 -2.68
N HIS A 4 17.50 -14.37 -3.08
CA HIS A 4 16.58 -13.30 -2.66
C HIS A 4 15.17 -13.58 -3.15
N LYS A 5 15.01 -13.89 -4.44
CA LYS A 5 13.72 -14.27 -5.03
C LYS A 5 13.11 -15.49 -4.34
N ALA A 6 13.89 -16.53 -4.06
CA ALA A 6 13.42 -17.73 -3.38
C ALA A 6 12.85 -17.44 -1.98
N ILE A 7 13.48 -16.54 -1.22
CA ILE A 7 12.98 -16.13 0.10
C ILE A 7 11.67 -15.35 -0.02
N LEU A 8 11.58 -14.41 -0.95
CA LEU A 8 10.36 -13.62 -1.18
C LEU A 8 9.20 -14.49 -1.64
N THR A 9 9.45 -15.45 -2.53
CA THR A 9 8.43 -16.41 -2.96
C THR A 9 8.01 -17.30 -1.79
N ALA A 10 8.95 -17.85 -1.01
CA ALA A 10 8.64 -18.68 0.14
C ALA A 10 7.84 -17.94 1.22
N SER A 11 8.16 -16.68 1.50
CA SER A 11 7.42 -15.88 2.48
C SER A 11 5.99 -15.58 2.02
N TYR A 12 5.81 -15.30 0.73
CA TYR A 12 4.49 -15.08 0.14
C TYR A 12 3.64 -16.36 0.11
N ASP A 13 4.21 -17.49 -0.31
CA ASP A 13 3.49 -18.77 -0.34
C ASP A 13 3.01 -19.17 1.07
N LEU A 14 3.88 -19.05 2.08
CA LEU A 14 3.51 -19.33 3.47
C LEU A 14 2.43 -18.37 3.99
N LEU A 15 2.48 -17.09 3.59
CA LEU A 15 1.45 -16.12 3.93
C LEU A 15 0.09 -16.52 3.36
N LEU A 16 0.04 -17.02 2.13
CA LEU A 16 -1.18 -17.51 1.49
C LEU A 16 -1.68 -18.83 2.11
N GLU A 17 -0.77 -19.75 2.43
CA GLU A 17 -1.10 -21.07 2.97
C GLU A 17 -1.70 -20.99 4.38
N SER A 18 -1.17 -20.12 5.24
CA SER A 18 -1.46 -20.21 6.67
C SER A 18 -1.65 -18.86 7.39
N GLY A 19 -1.58 -17.75 6.67
CA GLY A 19 -1.77 -16.40 7.23
C GLY A 19 -0.59 -15.90 8.05
N PHE A 20 -0.52 -14.59 8.25
CA PHE A 20 0.65 -13.90 8.82
C PHE A 20 1.11 -14.43 10.19
N GLU A 21 0.15 -14.75 11.08
CA GLU A 21 0.46 -15.18 12.45
C GLU A 21 1.29 -16.46 12.51
N THR A 22 1.06 -17.37 11.57
CA THR A 22 1.70 -18.70 11.56
C THR A 22 3.02 -18.72 10.81
N VAL A 23 3.35 -17.66 10.06
CA VAL A 23 4.61 -17.52 9.34
C VAL A 23 5.73 -17.23 10.33
N THR A 24 6.84 -17.94 10.18
CA THR A 24 8.07 -17.73 10.95
C THR A 24 9.30 -17.66 10.03
N VAL A 25 10.36 -17.02 10.50
CA VAL A 25 11.63 -16.95 9.74
C VAL A 25 12.21 -18.35 9.54
N GLU A 26 12.00 -19.27 10.49
CA GLU A 26 12.37 -20.69 10.39
C GLU A 26 11.67 -21.37 9.21
N LYS A 27 10.34 -21.23 9.09
CA LYS A 27 9.57 -21.83 7.99
C LYS A 27 9.98 -21.25 6.64
N ILE A 28 10.22 -19.93 6.58
CA ILE A 28 10.71 -19.28 5.36
C ILE A 28 12.08 -19.83 4.98
N ALA A 29 13.01 -19.96 5.95
CA ALA A 29 14.35 -20.48 5.72
C ALA A 29 14.32 -21.93 5.21
N GLU A 30 13.50 -22.78 5.83
CA GLU A 30 13.29 -24.17 5.43
C GLU A 30 12.75 -24.26 4.00
N ARG A 31 11.68 -23.53 3.68
CA ARG A 31 11.03 -23.53 2.37
C ARG A 31 11.95 -22.99 1.27
N ALA A 32 12.65 -21.90 1.54
CA ALA A 32 13.61 -21.29 0.60
C ALA A 32 14.96 -22.03 0.55
N LYS A 33 15.18 -23.04 1.40
CA LYS A 33 16.43 -23.81 1.53
C LYS A 33 17.65 -22.92 1.81
N VAL A 34 17.49 -21.97 2.73
CA VAL A 34 18.54 -21.05 3.17
C VAL A 34 18.70 -21.07 4.69
N SER A 35 19.78 -20.48 5.21
CA SER A 35 19.93 -20.26 6.65
C SER A 35 19.11 -19.04 7.12
N LYS A 36 18.68 -19.02 8.39
CA LYS A 36 18.10 -17.81 9.01
C LYS A 36 19.05 -16.61 8.94
N ALA A 37 20.34 -16.84 9.12
CA ALA A 37 21.36 -15.80 9.00
C ALA A 37 21.37 -15.15 7.60
N THR A 38 21.04 -15.92 6.55
CA THR A 38 20.89 -15.38 5.19
C THR A 38 19.68 -14.44 5.09
N ILE A 39 18.55 -14.76 5.73
CA ILE A 39 17.35 -13.91 5.75
C ILE A 39 17.62 -12.63 6.54
N TYR A 40 18.21 -12.74 7.74
CA TYR A 40 18.48 -11.59 8.61
C TYR A 40 19.50 -10.58 8.04
N LYS A 41 20.27 -10.96 7.00
CA LYS A 41 21.11 -10.00 6.26
C LYS A 41 20.30 -8.94 5.53
N TRP A 42 19.06 -9.24 5.16
CA TRP A 42 18.20 -8.38 4.34
C TRP A 42 16.96 -7.90 5.10
N TRP A 43 16.41 -8.74 5.97
CA TRP A 43 15.18 -8.44 6.69
C TRP A 43 15.36 -8.57 8.20
N PRO A 44 15.18 -7.47 8.96
CA PRO A 44 15.43 -7.49 10.40
C PRO A 44 14.40 -8.32 11.19
N ASN A 45 13.22 -8.57 10.62
CA ASN A 45 12.13 -9.29 11.28
C ASN A 45 11.23 -10.02 10.27
N LYS A 46 10.31 -10.86 10.77
CA LYS A 46 9.36 -11.62 9.92
C LYS A 46 8.47 -10.70 9.08
N ALA A 47 8.06 -9.56 9.63
CA ALA A 47 7.16 -8.66 8.94
C ALA A 47 7.81 -8.05 7.70
N ALA A 48 9.08 -7.64 7.80
CA ALA A 48 9.83 -7.07 6.69
C ALA A 48 9.94 -8.04 5.49
N VAL A 49 10.29 -9.32 5.74
CA VAL A 49 10.41 -10.32 4.65
C VAL A 49 9.06 -10.73 4.07
N VAL A 50 8.00 -10.76 4.88
CA VAL A 50 6.64 -11.06 4.42
C VAL A 50 6.07 -9.90 3.61
N MET A 51 6.29 -8.64 4.05
CA MET A 51 5.91 -7.45 3.31
C MET A 51 6.60 -7.39 1.95
N ASP A 52 7.92 -7.57 1.89
CA ASP A 52 8.63 -7.58 0.62
C ASP A 52 8.20 -8.75 -0.27
N GLY A 53 7.88 -9.91 0.30
CA GLY A 53 7.37 -11.07 -0.45
C GLY A 53 6.01 -10.78 -1.08
N PHE A 54 5.11 -10.20 -0.28
CA PHE A 54 3.81 -9.73 -0.74
C PHE A 54 3.93 -8.68 -1.85
N LEU A 55 4.77 -7.66 -1.66
CA LEU A 55 4.99 -6.60 -2.64
C LEU A 55 5.64 -7.13 -3.91
N PHE A 56 6.56 -8.08 -3.81
CA PHE A 56 7.17 -8.75 -4.96
C PHE A 56 6.13 -9.50 -5.80
N ALA A 57 5.19 -10.20 -5.16
CA ALA A 57 4.09 -10.86 -5.85
C ALA A 57 3.05 -9.86 -6.42
N ALA A 58 2.83 -8.73 -5.73
CA ALA A 58 1.88 -7.70 -6.10
C ALA A 58 2.44 -6.62 -7.05
N ALA A 59 3.75 -6.64 -7.35
CA ALA A 59 4.49 -5.55 -8.01
C ALA A 59 3.89 -5.10 -9.36
N ALA A 60 3.21 -5.99 -10.08
CA ALA A 60 2.61 -5.68 -11.37
C ALA A 60 1.24 -4.96 -11.30
N ARG A 61 0.67 -4.73 -10.11
CA ARG A 61 -0.77 -4.42 -9.97
C ARG A 61 -1.15 -2.97 -9.71
N LEU A 62 -0.19 -2.07 -9.48
CA LEU A 62 -0.48 -0.69 -9.08
C LEU A 62 0.35 0.31 -9.91
N PRO A 63 0.00 0.52 -11.18
CA PRO A 63 0.72 1.45 -12.05
C PRO A 63 0.50 2.90 -11.61
N VAL A 64 1.53 3.72 -11.80
CA VAL A 64 1.48 5.18 -11.59
C VAL A 64 0.99 5.84 -12.89
N PRO A 65 -0.14 6.56 -12.88
CA PRO A 65 -0.69 7.19 -14.08
C PRO A 65 0.07 8.47 -14.49
N ASP A 66 -0.05 8.85 -15.76
CA ASP A 66 0.38 10.15 -16.29
C ASP A 66 -0.52 10.59 -17.45
N THR A 67 -1.75 11.00 -17.14
CA THR A 67 -2.73 11.43 -18.13
C THR A 67 -2.59 12.90 -18.51
N GLY A 68 -1.63 13.63 -17.94
CA GLY A 68 -1.50 15.07 -18.15
C GLY A 68 -2.46 15.94 -17.33
N VAL A 69 -3.25 15.37 -16.42
CA VAL A 69 -4.20 16.10 -15.53
C VAL A 69 -4.18 15.48 -14.14
N ALA A 70 -3.86 16.25 -13.10
CA ALA A 70 -3.67 15.77 -11.74
C ALA A 70 -4.93 15.13 -11.14
N PHE A 71 -6.11 15.69 -11.44
CA PHE A 71 -7.38 15.10 -11.03
C PHE A 71 -7.52 13.66 -11.55
N ASN A 72 -7.32 13.47 -12.86
CA ASN A 72 -7.43 12.15 -13.49
C ASN A 72 -6.38 11.17 -12.96
N ASP A 73 -5.14 11.65 -12.80
CA ASP A 73 -4.04 10.86 -12.23
C ASP A 73 -4.39 10.35 -10.82
N ILE A 74 -4.91 11.23 -9.95
CA ILE A 74 -5.29 10.86 -8.59
C ILE A 74 -6.49 9.91 -8.57
N VAL A 75 -7.51 10.14 -9.40
CA VAL A 75 -8.65 9.22 -9.51
C VAL A 75 -8.18 7.82 -9.93
N ILE A 76 -7.30 7.72 -10.94
CA ILE A 76 -6.78 6.43 -11.42
C ILE A 76 -5.95 5.75 -10.33
N HIS A 77 -5.04 6.48 -9.68
CA HIS A 77 -4.17 5.93 -8.63
C HIS A 77 -4.98 5.41 -7.43
N ALA A 78 -5.92 6.21 -6.92
CA ALA A 78 -6.80 5.82 -5.82
C ALA A 78 -7.74 4.66 -6.20
N SER A 79 -8.22 4.62 -7.45
CA SER A 79 -9.06 3.51 -7.95
C SER A 79 -8.26 2.20 -8.05
N ASN A 80 -7.01 2.27 -8.52
CA ASN A 80 -6.10 1.12 -8.53
C ASN A 80 -5.89 0.58 -7.11
N LEU A 81 -5.67 1.47 -6.14
CA LEU A 81 -5.58 1.09 -4.73
C LEU A 81 -6.88 0.41 -4.24
N VAL A 82 -8.05 0.99 -4.51
CA VAL A 82 -9.33 0.41 -4.08
C VAL A 82 -9.58 -0.97 -4.70
N ARG A 83 -9.34 -1.14 -5.99
CA ARG A 83 -9.46 -2.44 -6.67
C ARG A 83 -8.50 -3.48 -6.10
N PHE A 84 -7.29 -3.04 -5.75
CA PHE A 84 -6.33 -3.90 -5.07
C PHE A 84 -6.79 -4.29 -3.66
N LEU A 85 -7.20 -3.33 -2.84
CA LEU A 85 -7.64 -3.58 -1.46
C LEU A 85 -8.91 -4.45 -1.39
N THR A 86 -9.75 -4.42 -2.42
CA THR A 86 -10.95 -5.26 -2.55
C THR A 86 -10.71 -6.60 -3.24
N SER A 87 -9.51 -6.84 -3.77
CA SER A 87 -9.10 -8.14 -4.31
C SER A 87 -8.85 -9.18 -3.20
N PRO A 88 -8.82 -10.50 -3.51
CA PRO A 88 -8.42 -11.52 -2.56
C PRO A 88 -7.07 -11.23 -1.88
N GLU A 89 -6.09 -10.72 -2.63
CA GLU A 89 -4.77 -10.35 -2.11
C GLU A 89 -4.81 -9.10 -1.23
N GLY A 90 -5.75 -8.18 -1.47
CA GLY A 90 -5.98 -7.00 -0.64
C GLY A 90 -6.40 -7.33 0.80
N ARG A 91 -7.02 -8.50 1.01
CA ARG A 91 -7.36 -9.00 2.36
C ARG A 91 -6.11 -9.13 3.24
N ILE A 92 -4.99 -9.53 2.65
CA ILE A 92 -3.72 -9.71 3.36
C ILE A 92 -3.23 -8.37 3.92
N ILE A 93 -3.37 -7.26 3.16
CA ILE A 93 -3.02 -5.93 3.66
C ILE A 93 -3.88 -5.55 4.86
N LYS A 94 -5.18 -5.88 4.85
CA LYS A 94 -6.06 -5.62 6.00
C LYS A 94 -5.60 -6.39 7.24
N ASP A 95 -5.27 -7.67 7.08
CA ASP A 95 -4.79 -8.52 8.17
C ASP A 95 -3.45 -8.02 8.72
N LEU A 96 -2.54 -7.60 7.84
CA LEU A 96 -1.25 -7.01 8.20
C LEU A 96 -1.42 -5.69 8.96
N ILE A 97 -2.28 -4.78 8.49
CA ILE A 97 -2.57 -3.52 9.19
C ILE A 97 -3.14 -3.80 10.58
N GLY A 98 -4.04 -4.79 10.71
CA GLY A 98 -4.60 -5.23 11.99
C GLY A 98 -3.51 -5.77 12.93
N GLY A 99 -2.66 -6.68 12.46
CA GLY A 99 -1.53 -7.23 13.22
C GLY A 99 -0.53 -6.16 13.64
N GLY A 100 -0.27 -5.17 12.78
CA GLY A 100 0.61 -4.04 13.05
C GLY A 100 0.16 -3.15 14.22
N GLN A 101 -1.10 -3.23 14.66
CA GLN A 101 -1.55 -2.50 15.84
C GLN A 101 -0.97 -3.07 17.15
N PHE A 102 -0.46 -4.31 17.12
CA PHE A 102 0.07 -5.01 18.29
C PHE A 102 1.58 -5.32 18.18
N ASP A 103 2.19 -5.07 17.02
CA ASP A 103 3.61 -5.32 16.74
C ASP A 103 4.24 -4.11 16.06
N ALA A 104 5.14 -3.43 16.78
CA ALA A 104 5.81 -2.22 16.29
C ALA A 104 6.70 -2.47 15.06
N GLY A 105 7.35 -3.63 14.98
CA GLY A 105 8.19 -3.98 13.84
C GLY A 105 7.38 -4.26 12.58
N MET A 106 6.17 -4.79 12.74
CA MET A 106 5.21 -4.94 11.64
C MET A 106 4.64 -3.59 11.21
N SER A 107 4.25 -2.74 12.16
CA SER A 107 3.79 -1.38 11.87
C SER A 107 4.84 -0.60 11.07
N GLU A 108 6.11 -0.63 11.50
CA GLU A 108 7.22 0.00 10.79
C GLU A 108 7.42 -0.60 9.39
N ALA A 109 7.36 -1.93 9.24
CA ALA A 109 7.48 -2.57 7.94
C ALA A 109 6.36 -2.18 6.97
N ILE A 110 5.11 -2.08 7.46
CA ILE A 110 3.97 -1.64 6.64
C ILE A 110 4.13 -0.18 6.22
N LEU A 111 4.50 0.67 7.18
CA LEU A 111 4.69 2.10 6.94
C LEU A 111 5.75 2.34 5.87
N THR A 112 6.95 1.80 6.07
CA THR A 112 8.12 2.07 5.22
C THR A 112 8.05 1.37 3.87
N ARG A 113 7.47 0.17 3.79
CA ARG A 113 7.51 -0.66 2.56
C ARG A 113 6.28 -0.50 1.68
N TYR A 114 5.15 -0.12 2.25
CA TYR A 114 3.89 -0.02 1.53
C TYR A 114 3.30 1.39 1.55
N ILE A 115 3.12 1.98 2.73
CA ILE A 115 2.41 3.25 2.85
C ILE A 115 3.24 4.42 2.30
N GLU A 116 4.49 4.57 2.71
CA GLU A 116 5.37 5.66 2.29
C GLU A 116 5.59 5.69 0.77
N PRO A 117 5.93 4.58 0.07
CA PRO A 117 6.06 4.59 -1.38
C PRO A 117 4.79 5.04 -2.10
N ARG A 118 3.61 4.57 -1.63
CA ARG A 118 2.32 4.98 -2.22
C ARG A 118 2.00 6.45 -1.98
N ARG A 119 2.35 6.97 -0.81
CA ARG A 119 2.23 8.41 -0.52
C ARG A 119 3.17 9.24 -1.38
N GLN A 120 4.41 8.78 -1.60
CA GLN A 120 5.37 9.45 -2.47
C GLN A 120 4.86 9.52 -3.92
N GLU A 121 4.34 8.41 -4.45
CA GLU A 121 3.70 8.38 -5.77
C GLU A 121 2.58 9.42 -5.88
N ALA A 122 1.61 9.39 -4.95
CA ALA A 122 0.50 10.35 -4.92
C ALA A 122 0.98 11.81 -4.78
N GLY A 123 2.01 12.03 -3.96
CA GLY A 123 2.65 13.34 -3.80
C GLY A 123 3.26 13.84 -5.10
N SER A 124 3.93 12.98 -5.87
CA SER A 124 4.44 13.32 -7.20
C SER A 124 3.32 13.67 -8.19
N LEU A 125 2.19 12.95 -8.17
CA LEU A 125 1.04 13.24 -9.02
C LEU A 125 0.46 14.64 -8.74
N LEU A 126 0.27 14.98 -7.46
CA LEU A 126 -0.20 16.31 -7.04
C LEU A 126 0.83 17.41 -7.35
N ALA A 127 2.11 17.14 -7.16
CA ALA A 127 3.18 18.08 -7.49
C ALA A 127 3.18 18.45 -8.98
N ARG A 128 2.95 17.48 -9.89
CA ARG A 128 2.79 17.78 -11.32
C ARG A 128 1.59 18.69 -11.60
N GLY A 129 0.47 18.50 -10.89
CA GLY A 129 -0.69 19.39 -10.99
C GLY A 129 -0.37 20.83 -10.59
N VAL A 130 0.39 21.01 -9.51
CA VAL A 130 0.89 22.32 -9.09
C VAL A 130 1.80 22.94 -10.15
N GLU A 131 2.75 22.17 -10.71
CA GLU A 131 3.65 22.64 -11.77
C GLU A 131 2.90 23.09 -13.03
N ARG A 132 1.78 22.43 -13.34
CA ARG A 132 0.87 22.77 -14.46
C ARG A 132 -0.09 23.92 -14.13
N GLY A 133 -0.11 24.43 -12.90
CA GLY A 133 -1.04 25.48 -12.47
C GLY A 133 -2.48 25.00 -12.25
N GLU A 134 -2.70 23.69 -12.14
CA GLU A 134 -4.02 23.08 -11.89
C GLU A 134 -4.42 23.17 -10.42
N LEU A 135 -3.45 23.28 -9.51
CA LEU A 135 -3.64 23.26 -8.06
C LEU A 135 -3.05 24.52 -7.41
N ASN A 136 -3.86 25.16 -6.56
CA ASN A 136 -3.54 26.48 -5.99
C ASN A 136 -2.50 26.44 -4.85
N ASN A 137 -2.23 25.28 -4.24
CA ASN A 137 -1.50 25.24 -2.97
C ASN A 137 -0.36 24.21 -2.94
N LYS A 138 0.88 24.69 -2.89
CA LYS A 138 2.06 23.87 -2.56
C LYS A 138 2.10 23.44 -1.09
N GLN A 139 1.45 24.20 -0.20
CA GLN A 139 1.74 24.11 1.24
C GLN A 139 1.09 22.92 1.93
N ASP A 140 0.23 22.13 1.26
CA ASP A 140 -0.33 20.94 1.92
C ASP A 140 -0.67 19.75 1.01
N ILE A 141 0.28 19.36 0.15
CA ILE A 141 0.17 18.10 -0.61
C ILE A 141 -0.03 16.89 0.33
N SER A 142 0.65 16.89 1.48
CA SER A 142 0.56 15.82 2.48
C SER A 142 -0.85 15.66 3.05
N LEU A 143 -1.51 16.76 3.46
CA LEU A 143 -2.91 16.70 3.89
C LEU A 143 -3.85 16.34 2.73
N GLY A 144 -3.57 16.81 1.51
CA GLY A 144 -4.31 16.38 0.32
C GLY A 144 -4.32 14.85 0.18
N ILE A 145 -3.17 14.22 0.37
CA ILE A 145 -3.06 12.75 0.40
C ILE A 145 -3.87 12.19 1.58
N ASP A 146 -3.77 12.75 2.78
CA ASP A 146 -4.53 12.26 3.94
C ASP A 146 -6.05 12.34 3.73
N MET A 147 -6.54 13.41 3.11
CA MET A 147 -7.95 13.61 2.79
C MET A 147 -8.47 12.64 1.73
N ILE A 148 -7.60 12.09 0.86
CA ILE A 148 -7.99 11.11 -0.17
C ILE A 148 -7.83 9.68 0.35
N TYR A 149 -6.69 9.33 0.95
CA TYR A 149 -6.38 7.95 1.33
C TYR A 149 -6.91 7.59 2.71
N GLY A 150 -7.03 8.57 3.62
CA GLY A 150 -7.62 8.38 4.95
C GLY A 150 -9.04 7.82 4.87
N PRO A 151 -9.97 8.41 4.11
CA PRO A 151 -11.32 7.89 3.96
C PRO A 151 -11.40 6.50 3.32
N ILE A 152 -10.49 6.16 2.40
CA ILE A 152 -10.39 4.81 1.81
C ILE A 152 -10.08 3.78 2.91
N PHE A 153 -9.04 4.01 3.71
CA PHE A 153 -8.67 3.10 4.81
C PHE A 153 -9.70 3.11 5.95
N TYR A 154 -10.27 4.26 6.28
CA TYR A 154 -11.35 4.36 7.26
C TYR A 154 -12.55 3.51 6.85
N ARG A 155 -12.95 3.58 5.57
CA ARG A 155 -14.05 2.77 5.05
C ARG A 155 -13.70 1.29 5.02
N LEU A 156 -12.48 0.93 4.63
CA LEU A 156 -12.00 -0.46 4.60
C LEU A 156 -11.97 -1.12 5.99
N LEU A 157 -11.46 -0.38 6.98
CA LEU A 157 -11.09 -0.93 8.28
C LEU A 157 -12.16 -0.71 9.35
N MET A 158 -12.91 0.39 9.28
CA MET A 158 -13.83 0.80 10.35
C MET A 158 -15.29 0.65 9.96
N THR A 159 -15.71 1.23 8.82
CA THR A 159 -17.15 1.32 8.50
C THR A 159 -17.67 0.16 7.66
N GLY A 160 -16.81 -0.53 6.91
CA GLY A 160 -17.20 -1.62 6.02
C GLY A 160 -18.08 -1.20 4.84
N GLY A 161 -18.12 0.10 4.52
CA GLY A 161 -18.89 0.61 3.37
C GLY A 161 -18.31 0.17 2.03
N THR A 162 -19.12 0.25 0.96
CA THR A 162 -18.68 -0.10 -0.40
C THR A 162 -17.51 0.77 -0.85
N LEU A 163 -16.44 0.11 -1.32
CA LEU A 163 -15.27 0.70 -1.95
C LEU A 163 -15.28 0.33 -3.44
N ASP A 164 -15.73 1.26 -4.28
CA ASP A 164 -15.75 1.14 -5.74
C ASP A 164 -15.22 2.41 -6.40
N ASP A 165 -15.07 2.38 -7.73
CA ASP A 165 -14.56 3.53 -8.49
C ASP A 165 -15.47 4.77 -8.37
N SER A 166 -16.78 4.57 -8.16
CA SER A 166 -17.73 5.68 -7.97
C SER A 166 -17.46 6.41 -6.66
N TYR A 167 -17.23 5.67 -5.58
CA TYR A 167 -16.82 6.24 -4.29
C TYR A 167 -15.51 7.01 -4.42
N VAL A 168 -14.51 6.43 -5.09
CA VAL A 168 -13.21 7.10 -5.32
C VAL A 168 -13.40 8.41 -6.07
N LYS A 169 -14.15 8.40 -7.18
CA LYS A 169 -14.38 9.61 -7.97
C LYS A 169 -15.07 10.71 -7.15
N GLN A 170 -16.12 10.37 -6.39
CA GLN A 170 -16.81 11.33 -5.53
C GLN A 170 -15.90 11.89 -4.44
N LEU A 171 -15.10 11.02 -3.82
CA LEU A 171 -14.14 11.41 -2.79
C LEU A 171 -13.11 12.40 -3.34
N VAL A 172 -12.48 12.09 -4.47
CA VAL A 172 -11.48 12.96 -5.08
C VAL A 172 -12.10 14.28 -5.54
N THR A 173 -13.29 14.26 -6.15
CA THR A 173 -14.04 15.48 -6.52
C THR A 173 -14.25 16.38 -5.30
N ASN A 174 -14.77 15.85 -4.19
CA ASN A 174 -15.01 16.65 -2.98
C ASN A 174 -13.73 17.23 -2.37
N VAL A 175 -12.60 16.52 -2.48
CA VAL A 175 -11.30 17.04 -2.00
C VAL A 175 -10.78 18.15 -2.91
N PHE A 176 -10.95 18.03 -4.23
CA PHE A 176 -10.49 19.04 -5.19
C PHE A 176 -11.37 20.30 -5.20
N GLU A 177 -12.68 20.14 -5.05
CA GLU A 177 -13.64 21.26 -5.05
C GLU A 177 -13.78 21.92 -3.67
N GLY A 178 -13.52 21.16 -2.60
CA GLY A 178 -13.83 21.56 -1.24
C GLY A 178 -15.32 21.38 -0.91
N ILE A 179 -15.62 21.05 0.34
CA ILE A 179 -17.01 20.85 0.81
C ILE A 179 -17.70 22.14 1.28
N GLY A 180 -16.97 23.25 1.30
CA GLY A 180 -17.51 24.57 1.65
C GLY A 180 -18.23 25.17 0.44
N SER A 181 -19.35 25.85 0.69
CA SER A 181 -19.95 26.73 -0.31
C SER A 181 -19.15 28.04 -0.34
N ASN A 182 -18.66 28.46 -1.51
CA ASN A 182 -18.16 29.81 -1.71
C ASN A 182 -19.30 30.84 -1.58
#